data_AF-A0AAV5SPC8-F1
#
_entry.id   AF-A0AAV5SPC8-F1
#
_cell.length_a   1.000
_cell.length_b   1.000
_cell.length_c   1.000
_cell.angle_alpha   90.00
_cell.angle_beta   90.00
_cell.angle_gamma   90.00
#
_symmetry.space_group_name_H-M   'P 1'
#
loop_
_entity.id
_entity.type
_entity.pdbx_description
1 polymer ?
#
loop_
_entity_poly.entity_id
_entity_poly.type
_entity_poly.pdbx_seq_one_letter_code
_entity_poly.pdbx_strand_id
1 'polypeptide(L)'
;YNGFGKVFDKNYLGNSDKLAATIREVLENKKYGENARRISHMLAKKPFSSREKLIKTVEFAAEFGPFSALRPQSLDMNFIEYNNIDIITAGFTVTAVVVLFLYKSIGFALRKCLASKS
;
A
#
# COMPACT_ATOMS: atom_id res chain seq x y z
N TYR A 1 17.04 9.48 2.20
CA TYR A 1 17.07 10.11 0.87
C TYR A 1 18.51 10.24 0.39
N ASN A 2 18.89 9.57 -0.70
CA ASN A 2 20.28 9.48 -1.18
C ASN A 2 20.78 10.71 -1.96
N GLY A 3 20.06 11.84 -1.87
CA GLY A 3 20.40 13.07 -2.59
C GLY A 3 20.40 12.95 -4.12
N PHE A 4 19.83 11.89 -4.69
CA PHE A 4 19.73 11.66 -6.13
C PHE A 4 18.59 12.46 -6.80
N GLY A 5 17.59 12.86 -6.00
CA GLY A 5 16.45 13.66 -6.43
C GLY A 5 15.62 14.11 -5.24
N LYS A 6 14.54 14.84 -5.53
CA LYS A 6 13.58 15.35 -4.53
C LYS A 6 12.20 14.74 -4.78
N VAL A 7 11.59 14.15 -3.75
CA VAL A 7 10.23 13.62 -3.85
C VAL A 7 9.24 14.77 -3.83
N PHE A 8 8.33 14.75 -4.80
CA PHE A 8 7.27 15.73 -4.97
C PHE A 8 5.93 15.07 -4.67
N ASP A 9 5.10 15.75 -3.89
CA ASP A 9 3.78 15.26 -3.49
C ASP A 9 2.76 15.46 -4.63
N LYS A 10 2.07 14.38 -4.98
CA LYS A 10 1.09 14.31 -6.08
C LYS A 10 -0.06 15.31 -5.92
N ASN A 11 -0.43 15.65 -4.69
CA ASN A 11 -1.48 16.61 -4.39
C ASN A 11 -1.16 18.02 -4.94
N TYR A 12 0.12 18.33 -5.18
CA TYR A 12 0.56 19.62 -5.67
C TYR A 12 0.88 19.63 -7.18
N LEU A 13 0.55 18.57 -7.93
CA LEU A 13 0.81 18.49 -9.38
C LEU A 13 0.09 19.59 -10.18
N GLY A 14 -1.09 20.02 -9.72
CA GLY A 14 -1.83 21.13 -10.35
C GLY A 14 -1.19 22.51 -10.13
N ASN A 15 -0.19 22.63 -9.25
CA ASN A 15 0.52 23.87 -8.98
C ASN A 15 1.80 23.93 -9.84
N SER A 16 1.71 24.60 -10.99
CA SER A 16 2.81 24.76 -11.95
C SER A 16 4.04 25.41 -11.33
N ASP A 17 3.86 26.41 -10.46
CA ASP A 17 4.95 27.20 -9.90
C ASP A 17 5.77 26.37 -8.92
N LYS A 18 5.09 25.59 -8.07
CA LYS A 18 5.74 24.70 -7.10
C LYS A 18 6.47 23.55 -7.81
N LEU A 19 5.90 23.03 -8.90
CA LEU A 19 6.54 22.01 -9.72
C LEU A 19 7.79 22.58 -10.42
N ALA A 20 7.67 23.74 -11.06
CA ALA A 20 8.77 24.42 -11.73
C ALA A 20 9.91 24.76 -10.76
N ALA A 21 9.58 25.28 -9.57
CA ALA A 21 10.57 25.55 -8.52
C ALA A 21 11.29 24.28 -8.07
N THR A 22 10.57 23.17 -7.90
CA THR A 22 11.17 21.87 -7.51
C THR A 22 12.11 21.33 -8.59
N ILE A 23 11.70 21.41 -9.86
CA ILE A 23 12.56 21.01 -10.99
C ILE A 23 13.82 21.88 -11.04
N ARG A 24 13.64 23.21 -10.92
CA ARG A 24 14.74 24.17 -10.92
C ARG A 24 15.74 23.90 -9.80
N GLU A 25 15.26 23.62 -8.60
CA GLU A 25 16.11 23.24 -7.46
C GLU A 25 16.94 21.98 -7.76
N VAL A 26 16.33 20.95 -8.35
CA VAL A 26 17.04 19.71 -8.70
C VAL A 26 18.12 19.95 -9.77
N LEU A 27 17.87 20.87 -10.71
CA LEU A 27 18.81 21.19 -11.79
C LEU A 27 19.95 22.13 -11.34
N GLU A 28 19.66 23.13 -10.52
CA GLU A 28 20.63 24.15 -10.09
C GLU A 28 21.49 23.67 -8.92
N ASN A 29 20.97 22.80 -8.06
CA ASN A 29 21.71 22.30 -6.91
C ASN A 29 22.67 21.17 -7.30
N LYS A 30 23.97 21.47 -7.30
CA LYS A 30 25.07 20.55 -7.64
C LYS A 30 25.03 19.22 -6.88
N LYS A 31 24.48 19.20 -5.66
CA LYS A 31 24.35 17.97 -4.84
C LYS A 31 23.65 16.85 -5.59
N TYR A 32 22.62 17.15 -6.38
CA TYR A 32 21.89 16.13 -7.13
C TYR A 32 22.74 15.55 -8.26
N GLY A 33 23.44 16.40 -9.02
CA GLY A 33 24.35 15.98 -10.08
C GLY A 33 25.56 15.17 -9.57
N GLU A 34 26.18 15.58 -8.47
CA GLU A 34 27.30 14.87 -7.84
C GLU A 34 26.88 13.48 -7.34
N ASN A 35 25.74 13.39 -6.67
CA ASN A 35 25.20 12.11 -6.22
C ASN A 35 24.79 11.22 -7.40
N ALA A 36 24.23 11.79 -8.47
CA ALA A 36 23.91 11.05 -9.68
C ALA A 36 25.17 10.46 -10.34
N ARG A 37 26.24 11.25 -10.45
CA ARG A 37 27.54 10.78 -10.97
C ARG A 37 28.13 9.69 -10.07
N ARG A 38 28.09 9.88 -8.75
CA ARG A 38 28.56 8.88 -7.77
C ARG A 38 27.81 7.55 -7.91
N ILE A 39 26.48 7.59 -8.01
CA ILE A 39 25.64 6.40 -8.19
C ILE A 39 25.92 5.75 -9.55
N SER A 40 26.06 6.54 -10.61
CA SER A 40 26.44 6.03 -11.94
C SER A 40 27.77 5.28 -11.92
N HIS A 41 28.82 5.83 -11.28
CA HIS A 41 30.09 5.13 -11.12
C HIS A 41 29.96 3.83 -10.32
N MET A 42 29.14 3.83 -9.27
CA MET A 42 28.89 2.62 -8.47
C MET A 42 28.17 1.54 -9.28
N LEU A 43 27.20 1.91 -10.12
CA LEU A 43 26.49 1.00 -11.00
C LEU A 43 27.41 0.43 -12.09
N ALA A 44 28.29 1.25 -12.66
CA ALA A 44 29.27 0.83 -13.66
C ALA A 44 30.34 -0.12 -13.08
N LYS A 45 30.73 0.06 -11.82
CA LYS A 45 31.70 -0.80 -11.11
C LYS A 45 31.08 -1.97 -10.37
N LYS A 46 29.78 -2.23 -10.55
CA LYS A 46 29.11 -3.34 -9.88
C LYS A 46 29.81 -4.67 -10.27
N PRO A 47 30.10 -5.56 -9.30
CA PRO A 47 30.93 -6.75 -9.53
C PRO A 47 30.31 -7.80 -10.45
N PHE A 48 28.99 -7.76 -10.66
CA PHE A 48 28.27 -8.67 -11.56
C PHE A 48 27.39 -7.86 -12.49
N SER A 49 27.45 -8.18 -13.78
CA SER A 49 26.54 -7.64 -14.78
C SER A 49 25.09 -8.03 -14.46
N SER A 50 24.14 -7.28 -15.01
CA SER A 50 22.71 -7.60 -14.84
C SER A 50 22.36 -8.99 -15.37
N ARG A 51 23.01 -9.42 -16.47
CA ARG A 51 22.83 -10.75 -17.07
C ARG A 51 23.34 -11.85 -16.15
N GLU A 52 24.56 -11.73 -15.64
CA GLU A 52 25.12 -12.73 -14.72
C GLU A 52 24.33 -12.83 -13.42
N LYS A 53 23.86 -11.69 -12.89
CA LYS A 53 22.99 -11.70 -11.72
C LYS A 53 21.70 -12.48 -12.00
N LEU A 54 21.06 -12.26 -13.16
CA LEU A 54 19.86 -13.01 -13.54
C LEU A 54 20.14 -14.51 -13.63
N ILE A 55 21.19 -14.90 -14.35
CA ILE A 55 21.58 -16.31 -14.50
C ILE A 55 21.78 -16.96 -13.14
N LYS A 56 22.59 -16.35 -12.26
CA LYS A 56 22.84 -16.88 -10.92
C LYS A 56 21.57 -16.95 -10.06
N THR A 57 20.67 -15.98 -10.16
CA THR A 57 19.39 -16.01 -9.43
C THR A 57 18.50 -17.14 -9.93
N VAL A 58 18.47 -17.38 -11.24
CA VAL A 58 17.69 -18.47 -11.85
C VAL A 58 18.30 -19.84 -11.51
N GLU A 59 19.61 -19.99 -11.61
CA GLU A 59 20.33 -21.21 -11.20
C GLU A 59 20.07 -21.55 -9.73
N PHE A 60 20.20 -20.55 -8.85
CA PHE A 60 19.89 -20.70 -7.43
C PHE A 60 18.43 -21.12 -7.19
N ALA A 61 17.47 -20.50 -7.90
CA ALA A 61 16.07 -20.87 -7.80
C ALA A 61 15.78 -22.28 -8.37
N ALA A 62 16.53 -22.72 -9.39
CA ALA A 62 16.42 -24.06 -9.96
C ALA A 62 17.03 -25.13 -9.04
N GLU A 63 18.14 -24.83 -8.38
CA GLU A 63 18.84 -25.75 -7.47
C GLU A 63 18.09 -25.94 -6.14
N PHE A 64 17.61 -24.85 -5.52
CA PHE A 64 16.97 -24.90 -4.21
C PHE A 64 15.43 -24.88 -4.26
N GLY A 65 14.86 -24.72 -5.46
CA GLY A 65 13.42 -24.67 -5.66
C GLY A 65 12.78 -23.40 -5.07
N PRO A 66 11.43 -23.37 -4.98
CA PRO A 66 10.71 -22.22 -4.49
C PRO A 66 10.86 -22.08 -2.97
N PHE A 67 11.44 -20.97 -2.53
CA PHE A 67 11.47 -20.62 -1.12
C PHE A 67 10.06 -20.34 -0.61
N SER A 68 9.65 -21.02 0.46
CA SER A 68 8.36 -20.80 1.13
C SER A 68 8.15 -19.33 1.53
N ALA A 69 9.23 -18.60 1.87
CA ALA A 69 9.20 -17.18 2.18
C ALA A 69 8.98 -16.25 0.96
N LEU A 70 9.28 -16.70 -0.26
CA LEU A 70 9.03 -15.93 -1.49
C LEU A 70 7.68 -16.28 -2.14
N ARG A 71 7.00 -17.32 -1.66
CA ARG A 71 5.65 -17.66 -2.10
C ARG A 71 4.63 -16.83 -1.32
N PRO A 72 3.80 -16.02 -2.00
CA PRO A 72 2.74 -15.29 -1.30
C PRO A 72 1.76 -16.30 -0.69
N GLN A 73 1.53 -16.19 0.62
CA GLN A 73 0.66 -17.08 1.38
C GLN A 73 -0.77 -17.13 0.82
N SER A 74 -1.19 -16.09 0.08
CA SER A 74 -2.47 -16.04 -0.63
C SER A 74 -2.70 -17.18 -1.62
N LEU A 75 -1.65 -17.85 -2.11
CA LEU A 75 -1.78 -19.00 -3.02
C LEU A 75 -2.22 -20.27 -2.31
N ASP A 76 -1.93 -20.38 -1.02
CA ASP A 76 -2.25 -21.55 -0.21
C ASP A 76 -3.53 -21.32 0.63
N MET A 77 -4.14 -20.13 0.53
CA MET A 77 -5.36 -19.75 1.26
C MET A 77 -6.63 -20.21 0.53
N ASN A 78 -7.61 -20.69 1.31
CA ASN A 78 -8.92 -21.04 0.75
C ASN A 78 -9.71 -19.78 0.38
N PHE A 79 -10.74 -19.90 -0.46
CA PHE A 79 -11.58 -18.76 -0.91
C PHE A 79 -12.13 -17.93 0.27
N ILE A 80 -12.44 -18.59 1.39
CA ILE A 80 -12.94 -17.97 2.63
C ILE A 80 -11.89 -17.07 3.27
N GLU A 81 -10.66 -17.56 3.44
CA GLU A 81 -9.55 -16.84 4.09
C GLU A 81 -9.05 -15.71 3.18
N TYR A 82 -8.95 -15.97 1.88
CA TYR A 82 -8.51 -14.97 0.90
C TYR A 82 -9.42 -13.73 0.89
N ASN A 83 -10.74 -13.93 1.04
CA ASN A 83 -11.73 -12.86 1.03
C ASN A 83 -12.13 -12.38 2.43
N ASN A 84 -11.55 -12.92 3.51
CA ASN A 84 -11.93 -12.61 4.91
C ASN A 84 -13.46 -12.64 5.13
N ILE A 85 -14.11 -13.70 4.66
CA ILE A 85 -15.58 -13.84 4.73
C ILE A 85 -16.07 -13.85 6.19
N ASP A 86 -15.24 -14.33 7.12
CA ASP A 86 -15.48 -14.28 8.56
C ASP A 86 -15.65 -12.84 9.09
N ILE A 87 -14.75 -11.93 8.70
CA ILE A 87 -14.79 -10.51 9.08
C ILE A 87 -16.02 -9.82 8.47
N ILE A 88 -16.31 -10.11 7.19
CA ILE A 88 -17.49 -9.58 6.50
C ILE A 88 -18.76 -10.02 7.22
N THR A 89 -18.87 -11.31 7.55
CA THR A 89 -20.04 -11.89 8.22
C THR A 89 -20.22 -11.31 9.63
N ALA A 90 -19.12 -11.15 10.38
CA ALA A 90 -19.15 -10.51 11.69
C ALA A 90 -19.63 -9.05 11.60
N GLY A 91 -19.12 -8.28 10.63
CA GLY A 91 -19.53 -6.90 10.38
C GLY A 91 -21.02 -6.77 10.03
N PHE A 92 -21.53 -7.63 9.15
CA PHE A 92 -22.96 -7.69 8.81
C PHE A 92 -23.82 -8.04 10.02
N THR A 93 -23.39 -9.01 10.83
CA THR A 93 -24.12 -9.44 12.02
C THR A 93 -24.22 -8.32 13.06
N VAL A 94 -23.11 -7.64 13.36
CA VAL A 94 -23.08 -6.49 14.28
C VAL A 94 -24.00 -5.38 13.77
N THR A 95 -23.90 -5.05 12.49
CA THR A 95 -24.74 -4.01 11.86
C THR A 95 -26.22 -4.36 11.96
N ALA A 96 -26.60 -5.62 11.67
CA ALA A 96 -27.98 -6.08 11.77
C ALA A 96 -28.51 -5.99 13.22
N VAL A 97 -27.71 -6.40 14.21
CA VAL A 97 -28.08 -6.30 15.63
C VAL A 97 -28.32 -4.84 16.05
N VAL A 98 -27.43 -3.93 15.66
CA VAL A 98 -27.58 -2.50 15.95
C VAL A 98 -28.85 -1.94 15.32
N VAL A 99 -29.11 -2.25 14.05
CA VAL A 99 -30.33 -1.80 13.34
C VAL A 99 -31.59 -2.34 14.02
N LEU A 100 -31.61 -3.63 14.38
CA LEU A 100 -32.75 -4.24 15.08
C LEU A 100 -32.97 -3.62 16.46
N PHE A 101 -31.89 -3.33 17.19
CA PHE A 101 -31.95 -2.68 18.49
C PHE A 101 -32.52 -1.26 18.39
N LEU A 102 -32.05 -0.47 17.42
CA LEU A 102 -32.57 0.88 17.16
C LEU A 102 -34.05 0.83 16.76
N TYR A 103 -34.42 -0.07 15.86
CA TYR A 103 -35.82 -0.27 15.44
C TYR A 103 -36.73 -0.61 16.62
N LYS A 104 -36.31 -1.56 17.48
CA LYS A 104 -37.07 -1.95 18.68
C LYS A 104 -37.15 -0.82 19.70
N SER A 105 -36.07 -0.08 19.91
CA SER A 105 -36.02 1.04 20.85
C SER A 105 -36.93 2.19 20.42
N ILE A 106 -36.92 2.54 19.13
CA ILE A 106 -37.83 3.55 18.55
C ILE A 106 -39.28 3.06 18.67
N GLY A 107 -39.57 1.82 18.30
CA GLY A 107 -40.92 1.25 18.43
C GLY A 107 -41.43 1.24 19.87
N PHE A 108 -40.58 0.94 20.85
CA PHE A 108 -40.90 1.00 22.27
C PHE A 108 -41.17 2.43 22.75
N ALA A 109 -40.32 3.39 22.36
CA ALA A 109 -40.50 4.80 22.69
C ALA A 109 -41.82 5.35 22.13
N LEU A 110 -42.16 5.04 20.87
CA LEU A 110 -43.43 5.44 20.24
C LEU A 110 -44.63 4.86 20.98
N ARG A 111 -44.60 3.57 21.35
CA ARG A 111 -45.67 2.94 22.14
C ARG A 111 -45.84 3.61 23.50
N LYS A 112 -44.75 3.92 24.20
CA LYS A 112 -44.81 4.65 25.48
C LYS A 112 -45.36 6.07 25.32
N CYS A 113 -44.94 6.81 24.30
CA CYS A 113 -45.47 8.16 24.04
C CYS A 113 -46.96 8.14 23.71
N LEU A 114 -47.44 7.15 22.94
CA LEU A 114 -48.87 6.99 22.65
C LEU A 114 -49.68 6.57 23.89
N ALA A 115 -49.15 5.66 24.72
CA ALA A 115 -49.82 5.23 25.94
C ALA A 115 -49.85 6.30 27.05
N SER A 116 -48.92 7.25 27.05
CA SER A 116 -48.89 8.38 28.00
C SER A 116 -49.85 9.52 27.60
N LYS A 117 -50.40 9.51 26.38
CA LYS A 117 -51.25 10.57 25.83
C LYS A 117 -52.74 10.18 25.77
N SER A 118 -53.10 8.97 26.17
CA SER A 118 -54.47 8.47 26.39
C SER A 118 -54.74 8.35 27.88
#